data_AF-A0AAD6FG34-F1
#
_entry.id   AF-A0AAD6FG34-F1
#
_cell.length_a   1.000
_cell.length_b   1.000
_cell.length_c   1.000
_cell.angle_alpha   90.00
_cell.angle_beta   90.00
_cell.angle_gamma   90.00
#
_symmetry.space_group_name_H-M   'P 1'
#
loop_
_entity.id
_entity.type
_entity.pdbx_description
1 polymer ?
#
loop_
_entity_poly.entity_id
_entity_poly.type
_entity_poly.pdbx_seq_one_letter_code
_entity_poly.pdbx_strand_id
1 'polypeptide(L)'
;MIRGCWLNYRLQAALNGVQRRVEGSKVEKRLDLVKQVTHSTHKKLTACLQGQQGADVEKRSVKSPSKKLPLTILAQCMVEGAAVLGDDSLLGKMLMMCGETEEKLAQELILFEFQIERDVVEPMYVLAEVDIPNIQKQRKHLAKLVLDMDSARTRFHQSSKSSSHPSTLQPGAKAESLREEMEEAANRMEICR
;
A
#
# COMPACT_ATOMS: atom_id res chain seq x y z
N MET A 1 4.37 -2.29 52.36
CA MET A 1 3.36 -2.02 51.29
C MET A 1 3.93 -1.34 50.05
N ILE A 2 4.70 -0.24 50.17
CA ILE A 2 5.13 0.60 49.03
C ILE A 2 6.02 -0.13 48.00
N ARG A 3 6.89 -1.06 48.42
CA ARG A 3 7.75 -1.85 47.51
C ARG A 3 6.97 -2.82 46.61
N GLY A 4 5.82 -3.34 47.08
CA GLY A 4 4.99 -4.29 46.33
C GLY A 4 4.20 -3.63 45.19
N CYS A 5 3.60 -2.45 45.46
CA CYS A 5 2.95 -1.65 44.41
C CYS A 5 3.94 -1.20 43.33
N TRP A 6 5.19 -0.94 43.71
CA TRP A 6 6.22 -0.50 42.78
C TRP A 6 6.68 -1.60 41.81
N LEU A 7 6.83 -2.82 42.33
CA LEU A 7 7.17 -3.98 41.50
C LEU A 7 6.02 -4.30 40.54
N ASN A 8 4.78 -4.21 41.02
CA ASN A 8 3.58 -4.43 40.23
C ASN A 8 3.42 -3.40 39.09
N TYR A 9 3.60 -2.10 39.39
CA TYR A 9 3.54 -1.04 38.38
C TYR A 9 4.64 -1.15 37.33
N ARG A 10 5.86 -1.52 37.73
CA ARG A 10 7.00 -1.72 36.82
C ARG A 10 6.80 -2.95 35.92
N LEU A 11 6.16 -4.01 36.45
CA LEU A 11 5.77 -5.19 35.69
C LEU A 11 4.66 -4.87 34.68
N GLN A 12 3.64 -4.10 35.10
CA GLN A 12 2.53 -3.67 34.24
C GLN A 12 3.01 -2.79 33.07
N ALA A 13 3.94 -1.86 33.34
CA ALA A 13 4.54 -1.02 32.30
C ALA A 13 5.39 -1.85 31.31
N ALA A 14 6.17 -2.82 31.81
CA ALA A 14 6.93 -3.73 30.97
C ALA A 14 6.03 -4.63 30.11
N LEU A 15 4.94 -5.17 30.68
CA LEU A 15 3.92 -5.94 29.97
C LEU A 15 3.25 -5.12 28.87
N ASN A 16 2.88 -3.86 29.14
CA ASN A 16 2.31 -2.96 28.14
C ASN A 16 3.30 -2.58 27.03
N GLY A 17 4.60 -2.45 27.34
CA GLY A 17 5.66 -2.23 26.35
C GLY A 17 5.91 -3.45 25.47
N VAL A 18 5.92 -4.65 26.07
CA VAL A 18 6.06 -5.92 25.35
C VAL A 18 4.84 -6.17 24.46
N GLN A 19 3.62 -5.96 24.96
CA GLN A 19 2.38 -6.12 24.18
C GLN A 19 2.34 -5.18 22.97
N ARG A 20 2.68 -3.88 23.14
CA ARG A 20 2.77 -2.93 22.02
C ARG A 20 3.82 -3.35 20.98
N ARG A 21 4.97 -3.87 21.42
CA ARG A 21 6.04 -4.35 20.53
C ARG A 21 5.64 -5.62 19.76
N VAL A 22 4.95 -6.55 20.43
CA VAL A 22 4.45 -7.79 19.82
C VAL A 22 3.38 -7.48 18.77
N GLU A 23 2.43 -6.61 19.09
CA GLU A 23 1.38 -6.21 18.14
C GLU A 23 1.98 -5.42 16.96
N GLY A 24 2.97 -4.56 17.24
CA GLY A 24 3.77 -3.90 16.22
C GLY A 24 4.42 -4.87 15.23
N SER A 25 5.08 -5.91 15.74
CA SER A 25 5.75 -6.93 14.92
C SER A 25 4.78 -7.76 14.08
N LYS A 26 3.60 -8.12 14.61
CA LYS A 26 2.57 -8.85 13.86
C LYS A 26 2.06 -8.05 12.67
N VAL A 27 1.78 -6.76 12.87
CA VAL A 27 1.28 -5.89 11.80
C VAL A 27 2.36 -5.64 10.74
N GLU A 28 3.65 -5.53 11.11
CA GLU A 28 4.74 -5.41 10.13
C GLU A 28 4.82 -6.64 9.22
N LYS A 29 4.85 -7.84 9.80
CA LYS A 29 4.86 -9.10 9.04
C LYS A 29 3.66 -9.20 8.11
N ARG A 30 2.46 -8.83 8.59
CA ARG A 30 1.26 -8.84 7.76
C ARG A 30 1.38 -7.85 6.59
N LEU A 31 1.90 -6.66 6.84
CA LEU A 31 2.06 -5.62 5.83
C LEU A 31 3.06 -6.03 4.74
N ASP A 32 4.16 -6.70 5.12
CA ASP A 32 5.12 -7.27 4.18
C ASP A 32 4.50 -8.37 3.30
N LEU A 33 3.68 -9.25 3.91
CA LEU A 33 2.97 -10.29 3.17
C LEU A 33 1.95 -9.70 2.19
N VAL A 34 1.16 -8.71 2.62
CA VAL A 34 0.21 -8.03 1.74
C VAL A 34 0.96 -7.37 0.59
N LYS A 35 2.08 -6.67 0.85
CA LYS A 35 2.90 -6.06 -0.19
C LYS A 35 3.38 -7.10 -1.21
N GLN A 36 3.92 -8.21 -0.73
CA GLN A 36 4.43 -9.28 -1.59
C GLN A 36 3.32 -9.85 -2.49
N VAL A 37 2.16 -10.15 -1.91
CA VAL A 37 1.02 -10.71 -2.66
C VAL A 37 0.49 -9.70 -3.66
N THR A 38 0.20 -8.47 -3.24
CA THR A 38 -0.31 -7.41 -4.11
C THR A 38 0.67 -7.12 -5.26
N HIS A 39 1.96 -6.99 -4.98
CA HIS A 39 2.97 -6.74 -6.01
C HIS A 39 3.10 -7.91 -7.00
N SER A 40 3.08 -9.16 -6.52
CA SER A 40 3.13 -10.35 -7.39
C SER A 40 1.89 -10.46 -8.26
N THR A 41 0.71 -10.23 -7.69
CA THR A 41 -0.57 -10.25 -8.41
C THR A 41 -0.62 -9.15 -9.46
N HIS A 42 -0.24 -7.92 -9.11
CA HIS A 42 -0.12 -6.81 -10.06
C HIS A 42 0.75 -7.20 -11.27
N LYS A 43 1.97 -7.69 -11.01
CA LYS A 43 2.89 -8.12 -12.10
C LYS A 43 2.28 -9.18 -13.02
N LYS A 44 1.60 -10.18 -12.46
CA LYS A 44 0.96 -11.24 -13.24
C LYS A 44 -0.20 -10.70 -14.06
N LEU A 45 -1.06 -9.86 -13.48
CA LEU A 45 -2.19 -9.24 -14.18
C LEU A 45 -1.71 -8.38 -15.34
N THR A 46 -0.73 -7.50 -15.11
CA THR A 46 -0.14 -6.68 -16.17
C THR A 46 0.41 -7.53 -17.32
N ALA A 47 1.11 -8.63 -17.00
CA ALA A 47 1.65 -9.54 -18.02
C ALA A 47 0.55 -10.26 -18.82
N CYS A 48 -0.58 -10.61 -18.18
CA CYS A 48 -1.72 -11.21 -18.85
C CYS A 48 -2.38 -10.24 -19.84
N LEU A 49 -2.56 -8.97 -19.46
CA LEU A 49 -3.24 -7.96 -20.29
C LEU A 49 -2.36 -7.42 -21.42
N GLN A 50 -1.05 -7.31 -21.21
CA GLN A 50 -0.13 -6.82 -22.25
C GLN A 50 0.27 -7.92 -23.27
N GLY A 51 -0.17 -9.15 -23.03
CA GLY A 51 0.09 -10.33 -23.85
C GLY A 51 1.52 -10.86 -23.71
N GLN A 52 1.67 -12.19 -23.75
CA GLN A 52 2.94 -12.87 -24.02
C GLN A 52 3.46 -12.49 -25.42
N GLN A 53 4.04 -11.31 -25.57
CA GLN A 53 4.87 -11.00 -26.72
C GLN A 53 6.31 -11.27 -26.32
N GLY A 54 6.87 -12.31 -26.95
CA GLY A 54 8.28 -12.67 -26.82
C GLY A 54 9.17 -11.46 -27.02
N ALA A 55 10.29 -11.49 -26.29
CA ALA A 55 11.38 -10.54 -26.30
C ALA A 55 11.64 -9.87 -27.66
N ASP A 56 11.08 -8.67 -27.87
CA ASP A 56 11.72 -7.58 -28.59
C ASP A 56 11.07 -6.27 -28.13
N VAL A 57 11.55 -5.80 -26.98
CA VAL A 57 11.14 -4.52 -26.39
C VAL A 57 12.14 -3.48 -26.86
N GLU A 58 11.90 -2.91 -28.04
CA GLU A 58 12.33 -1.56 -28.30
C GLU A 58 11.15 -0.72 -28.79
N LYS A 59 10.77 0.26 -27.95
CA LYS A 59 9.72 1.26 -28.15
C LYS A 59 8.28 0.76 -28.08
N ARG A 60 7.87 0.32 -26.89
CA ARG A 60 6.44 0.22 -26.57
C ARG A 60 6.09 1.14 -25.40
N SER A 61 6.00 2.43 -25.72
CA SER A 61 5.37 3.41 -24.84
C SER A 61 3.96 2.96 -24.48
N VAL A 62 3.79 2.75 -23.18
CA VAL A 62 2.56 2.92 -22.42
C VAL A 62 1.90 4.23 -22.87
N LYS A 63 0.57 4.25 -22.99
CA LYS A 63 -0.30 5.36 -23.45
C LYS A 63 -0.55 5.39 -24.96
N SER A 64 -1.41 4.53 -25.47
CA SER A 64 -2.26 4.92 -26.60
C SER A 64 -3.51 4.02 -26.67
N PRO A 65 -4.73 4.59 -26.59
CA PRO A 65 -6.01 3.90 -26.86
C PRO A 65 -6.17 3.44 -28.32
N SER A 66 -5.07 3.25 -29.06
CA SER A 66 -5.08 3.32 -30.53
C SER A 66 -4.24 2.25 -31.21
N LYS A 67 -3.64 1.31 -30.47
CA LYS A 67 -3.09 0.09 -31.08
C LYS A 67 -4.27 -0.85 -31.34
N LYS A 68 -4.82 -0.75 -32.55
CA LYS A 68 -5.89 -1.65 -33.04
C LYS A 68 -5.49 -3.09 -32.70
N LEU A 69 -6.33 -3.80 -31.97
CA LEU A 69 -6.08 -5.21 -31.66
C LEU A 69 -5.90 -5.99 -32.96
N PRO A 70 -5.06 -7.04 -32.99
CA PRO A 70 -4.98 -7.94 -34.14
C PRO A 70 -6.36 -8.45 -34.59
N LEU A 71 -7.28 -8.60 -33.62
CA LEU A 71 -8.69 -8.95 -33.82
C LEU A 71 -9.47 -7.94 -34.69
N THR A 72 -9.27 -6.64 -34.47
CA THR A 72 -9.87 -5.58 -35.32
C THR A 72 -9.34 -5.66 -36.76
N ILE A 73 -8.05 -5.99 -36.92
CA ILE A 73 -7.45 -6.16 -38.26
C ILE A 73 -8.06 -7.38 -38.96
N LEU A 74 -8.21 -8.49 -38.22
CA LEU A 74 -8.83 -9.71 -38.74
C LEU A 74 -10.30 -9.46 -39.16
N ALA A 75 -11.08 -8.78 -38.32
CA ALA A 75 -12.46 -8.39 -38.60
C ALA A 75 -12.55 -7.60 -39.91
N GLN A 76 -11.69 -6.58 -40.07
CA GLN A 76 -11.63 -5.76 -41.27
C GLN A 76 -11.26 -6.59 -42.52
N CYS A 77 -10.27 -7.48 -42.42
CA CYS A 77 -9.90 -8.37 -43.53
C CYS A 77 -11.05 -9.30 -43.95
N MET A 78 -11.86 -9.79 -43.00
CA MET A 78 -13.04 -10.61 -43.31
C MET A 78 -14.11 -9.82 -44.06
N VAL A 79 -14.40 -8.58 -43.61
CA VAL A 79 -15.37 -7.69 -44.28
C VAL A 79 -14.91 -7.32 -45.69
N GLU A 80 -13.64 -6.98 -45.86
CA GLU A 80 -13.05 -6.68 -47.17
C GLU A 80 -13.08 -7.90 -48.10
N GLY A 81 -12.74 -9.09 -47.57
CA GLY A 81 -12.82 -10.34 -48.33
C GLY A 81 -14.24 -10.69 -48.76
N ALA A 82 -15.23 -10.41 -47.92
CA ALA A 82 -16.62 -10.58 -48.27
C ALA A 82 -17.07 -9.65 -49.40
N ALA A 83 -16.66 -8.37 -49.36
CA ALA A 83 -16.95 -7.40 -50.41
C ALA A 83 -16.38 -7.82 -51.77
N VAL A 84 -15.20 -8.44 -51.80
CA VAL A 84 -14.60 -8.99 -53.04
C VAL A 84 -15.41 -10.16 -53.60
N LEU A 85 -15.95 -11.02 -52.74
CA LEU A 85 -16.76 -12.17 -53.15
C LEU A 85 -18.18 -11.78 -53.60
N GLY A 86 -18.68 -10.63 -53.16
CA GLY A 86 -20.00 -10.10 -53.48
C GLY A 86 -21.14 -10.71 -52.67
N ASP A 87 -22.26 -9.98 -52.62
CA ASP A 87 -23.40 -10.26 -51.73
C ASP A 87 -24.22 -11.50 -52.15
N ASP A 88 -24.02 -12.03 -53.35
CA ASP A 88 -24.67 -13.28 -53.80
C ASP A 88 -23.91 -14.54 -53.35
N SER A 89 -22.65 -14.40 -52.94
CA SER A 89 -21.82 -15.51 -52.48
C SER A 89 -22.21 -15.93 -51.06
N LEU A 90 -22.51 -17.22 -50.86
CA LEU A 90 -22.71 -17.80 -49.52
C LEU A 90 -21.48 -17.59 -48.63
N LEU A 91 -20.27 -17.72 -49.20
CA LEU A 91 -19.02 -17.47 -48.49
C LEU A 91 -18.85 -15.99 -48.16
N GLY A 92 -19.24 -15.08 -49.06
CA GLY A 92 -19.26 -13.64 -48.81
C GLY A 92 -20.15 -13.27 -47.63
N LYS A 93 -21.39 -13.77 -47.61
CA LYS A 93 -22.32 -13.57 -46.47
C LYS A 93 -21.75 -14.12 -45.16
N MET A 94 -21.13 -15.30 -45.20
CA MET A 94 -20.49 -15.88 -44.01
C MET A 94 -19.34 -15.02 -43.51
N LEU A 95 -18.45 -14.55 -44.39
CA LEU A 95 -17.35 -13.67 -44.02
C LEU A 95 -17.83 -12.33 -43.47
N MET A 96 -18.90 -11.74 -44.01
CA MET A 96 -19.52 -10.53 -43.42
C MET A 96 -19.96 -10.78 -41.98
N MET A 97 -20.75 -11.84 -41.74
CA MET A 97 -21.22 -12.16 -40.38
C MET A 97 -20.06 -12.44 -39.41
N CYS A 98 -19.03 -13.15 -39.87
CA CYS A 98 -17.83 -13.40 -39.08
C CYS A 98 -17.09 -12.10 -38.77
N GLY A 99 -16.86 -11.23 -39.75
CA GLY A 99 -16.18 -9.96 -39.56
C GLY A 99 -16.90 -9.03 -38.59
N GLU A 100 -18.22 -8.89 -38.71
CA GLU A 100 -19.03 -8.09 -37.78
C GLU A 100 -19.01 -8.66 -36.35
N THR A 101 -19.00 -9.99 -36.22
CA THR A 101 -18.92 -10.66 -34.92
C THR A 101 -17.53 -10.46 -34.29
N GLU A 102 -16.48 -10.60 -35.08
CA GLU A 102 -15.09 -10.42 -34.65
C GLU A 102 -14.82 -8.96 -34.24
N GLU A 103 -15.41 -7.98 -34.94
CA GLU A 103 -15.32 -6.56 -34.58
C GLU A 103 -15.97 -6.28 -33.22
N LYS A 104 -17.16 -6.84 -32.96
CA LYS A 104 -17.81 -6.72 -31.63
C LYS A 104 -16.97 -7.38 -30.55
N LEU A 105 -16.41 -8.55 -30.82
CA LEU A 105 -15.51 -9.24 -29.89
C LEU A 105 -14.26 -8.40 -29.59
N ALA A 106 -13.67 -7.77 -30.61
CA ALA A 106 -12.53 -6.87 -30.44
C ALA A 106 -12.87 -5.68 -29.54
N GLN A 107 -14.05 -5.07 -29.72
CA GLN A 107 -14.52 -3.95 -28.90
C GLN A 107 -14.74 -4.35 -27.44
N GLU A 108 -15.39 -5.49 -27.19
CA GLU A 108 -15.57 -6.03 -25.84
C GLU A 108 -14.23 -6.33 -25.17
N LEU A 109 -13.25 -6.86 -25.92
CA LEU A 109 -11.92 -7.13 -25.38
C LEU A 109 -11.18 -5.83 -24.99
N ILE A 110 -11.27 -4.77 -25.80
CA ILE A 110 -10.68 -3.46 -25.46
C ILE A 110 -11.32 -2.91 -24.18
N LEU A 111 -12.64 -2.98 -24.06
CA LEU A 111 -13.37 -2.50 -22.89
C LEU A 111 -13.01 -3.31 -21.64
N PHE A 112 -12.88 -4.63 -21.77
CA PHE A 112 -12.44 -5.51 -20.70
C PHE A 112 -11.03 -5.15 -20.23
N GLU A 113 -10.05 -5.08 -21.14
CA GLU A 113 -8.67 -4.74 -20.79
C GLU A 113 -8.58 -3.38 -20.09
N PHE A 114 -9.30 -2.38 -20.61
CA PHE A 114 -9.37 -1.05 -19.99
C PHE A 114 -9.97 -1.08 -18.58
N GLN A 115 -11.07 -1.80 -18.38
CA GLN A 115 -11.72 -1.92 -17.07
C GLN A 115 -10.82 -2.62 -16.06
N ILE A 116 -10.18 -3.73 -16.44
CA ILE A 116 -9.27 -4.45 -15.54
C ILE A 116 -8.06 -3.58 -15.18
N GLU A 117 -7.48 -2.85 -16.15
CA GLU A 117 -6.35 -1.95 -15.87
C GLU A 117 -6.75 -0.88 -14.85
N ARG A 118 -7.89 -0.22 -15.06
CA ARG A 118 -8.38 0.87 -14.22
C ARG A 118 -8.84 0.42 -12.84
N ASP A 119 -9.65 -0.62 -12.78
CA ASP A 119 -10.38 -0.99 -11.56
C ASP A 119 -9.65 -2.05 -10.72
N VAL A 120 -8.61 -2.69 -11.28
CA VAL A 120 -7.87 -3.76 -10.62
C VAL A 120 -6.37 -3.50 -10.61
N VAL A 121 -5.73 -3.34 -11.77
CA VAL A 121 -4.26 -3.24 -11.88
C VAL A 121 -3.73 -1.98 -11.20
N GLU A 122 -4.28 -0.81 -11.56
CA GLU A 122 -3.86 0.49 -10.99
C GLU A 122 -4.06 0.53 -9.46
N PRO A 123 -5.21 0.14 -8.87
CA PRO A 123 -5.35 0.06 -7.42
C PRO A 123 -4.36 -0.90 -6.73
N MET A 124 -4.02 -2.03 -7.35
CA MET A 124 -3.00 -2.95 -6.82
C MET A 124 -1.60 -2.32 -6.85
N TYR A 125 -1.27 -1.58 -7.91
CA TYR A 125 -0.02 -0.82 -7.98
C TYR A 125 0.05 0.23 -6.87
N VAL A 126 -0.97 1.08 -6.74
CA VAL A 126 -1.04 2.15 -5.73
C VAL A 126 -0.90 1.55 -4.33
N LEU A 127 -1.62 0.47 -4.03
CA LEU A 127 -1.52 -0.20 -2.74
C LEU A 127 -0.09 -0.70 -2.46
N ALA A 128 0.55 -1.37 -3.43
CA ALA A 128 1.87 -1.97 -3.25
C ALA A 128 3.02 -0.95 -3.19
N GLU A 129 2.98 0.08 -4.04
CA GLU A 129 4.10 1.01 -4.26
C GLU A 129 3.93 2.35 -3.55
N VAL A 130 2.71 2.72 -3.14
CA VAL A 130 2.43 4.01 -2.49
C VAL A 130 1.94 3.81 -1.06
N ASP A 131 0.79 3.14 -0.89
CA ASP A 131 0.11 3.11 0.41
C ASP A 131 0.86 2.27 1.44
N ILE A 132 1.28 1.06 1.07
CA ILE A 132 2.01 0.20 2.00
C ILE A 132 3.34 0.84 2.45
N PRO A 133 4.22 1.35 1.57
CA PRO A 133 5.42 2.07 1.99
C PRO A 133 5.13 3.27 2.90
N ASN A 134 4.05 4.03 2.64
CA ASN A 134 3.65 5.15 3.47
C ASN A 134 3.20 4.69 4.87
N ILE A 135 2.38 3.64 4.97
CA ILE A 135 1.98 3.02 6.24
C ILE A 135 3.22 2.53 7.00
N GLN A 136 4.16 1.87 6.32
CA GLN A 136 5.42 1.42 6.94
C GLN A 136 6.22 2.60 7.49
N LYS A 137 6.33 3.70 6.75
CA LYS A 137 7.03 4.91 7.17
C LYS A 137 6.38 5.54 8.40
N GLN A 138 5.06 5.72 8.38
CA GLN A 138 4.30 6.28 9.50
C GLN A 138 4.42 5.41 10.75
N ARG A 139 4.33 4.08 10.61
CA ARG A 139 4.47 3.16 11.74
C ARG A 139 5.88 3.18 12.35
N LYS A 140 6.93 3.24 11.53
CA LYS A 140 8.31 3.43 12.03
C LYS A 140 8.46 4.75 12.77
N HIS A 141 7.83 5.81 12.27
CA HIS A 141 7.83 7.11 12.93
C HIS A 141 7.11 7.06 14.29
N LEU A 142 5.91 6.49 14.33
CA LEU A 142 5.14 6.32 15.57
C LEU A 142 5.90 5.45 16.59
N ALA A 143 6.55 4.37 16.15
CA ALA A 143 7.39 3.54 17.03
C ALA A 143 8.53 4.36 17.66
N LYS A 144 9.16 5.27 16.90
CA LYS A 144 10.17 6.18 17.42
C LYS A 144 9.57 7.14 18.45
N LEU A 145 8.44 7.78 18.14
CA LEU A 145 7.78 8.72 19.06
C LEU A 145 7.36 8.05 20.38
N VAL A 146 6.89 6.80 20.32
CA VAL A 146 6.58 6.01 21.52
C VAL A 146 7.84 5.77 22.37
N LEU A 147 8.97 5.43 21.75
CA LEU A 147 10.24 5.25 22.46
C LEU A 147 10.75 6.55 23.07
N ASP A 148 10.67 7.66 22.33
CA ASP A 148 11.07 9.00 22.79
C ASP A 148 10.21 9.44 23.99
N MET A 149 8.89 9.21 23.93
CA MET A 149 7.96 9.47 25.03
C MET A 149 8.25 8.59 26.26
N ASP A 150 8.43 7.27 26.09
CA ASP A 150 8.76 6.36 27.19
C ASP A 150 10.12 6.72 27.85
N SER A 151 11.08 7.19 27.05
CA SER A 151 12.38 7.70 27.51
C SER A 151 12.24 9.01 28.32
N ALA A 152 11.52 10.00 27.80
CA ALA A 152 11.25 11.26 28.50
C ALA A 152 10.52 11.02 29.83
N ARG A 153 9.52 10.14 29.82
CA ARG A 153 8.79 9.70 31.03
C ARG A 153 9.71 9.06 32.07
N THR A 154 10.65 8.22 31.63
CA THR A 154 11.63 7.58 32.51
C THR A 154 12.58 8.61 33.13
N ARG A 155 13.09 9.56 32.32
CA ARG A 155 13.97 10.66 32.79
C ARG A 155 13.27 11.53 33.84
N PHE A 156 12.02 11.92 33.58
CA PHE A 156 11.20 12.67 34.54
C PHE A 156 11.05 11.91 35.87
N HIS A 157 10.60 10.66 35.83
CA HIS A 157 10.39 9.85 37.04
C HIS A 157 11.67 9.51 37.83
N GLN A 158 12.83 9.44 37.18
CA GLN A 158 14.11 9.27 37.88
C GLN A 158 14.51 10.55 38.61
N SER A 159 14.36 11.72 37.99
CA SER A 159 14.64 13.02 38.61
C SER A 159 13.73 13.32 39.81
N SER A 160 12.46 12.92 39.77
CA SER A 160 11.53 13.12 40.89
C SER A 160 11.88 12.29 42.14
N LYS A 161 12.72 11.26 42.00
CA LYS A 161 13.08 10.33 43.10
C LYS A 161 14.41 10.66 43.77
N SER A 162 15.29 11.40 43.10
CA SER A 162 16.58 11.83 43.66
C SER A 162 16.51 13.10 44.52
N SER A 163 15.35 13.76 44.62
CA SER A 163 15.19 15.04 45.33
C SER A 163 14.70 14.89 46.79
N SER A 164 15.07 13.82 47.49
CA SER A 164 14.63 13.56 48.88
C SER A 164 15.38 14.38 49.95
N HIS A 165 15.66 15.67 49.69
CA HIS A 165 16.05 16.64 50.73
C HIS A 165 14.95 17.69 50.91
N PRO A 166 14.33 17.79 52.10
CA PRO A 166 13.17 18.66 52.35
C PRO A 166 13.61 20.10 52.65
N SER A 167 14.40 20.69 51.75
CA SER A 167 14.86 22.07 51.90
C SER A 167 14.87 22.74 50.53
N THR A 168 13.70 23.16 50.03
CA THR A 168 13.45 24.39 49.24
C THR A 168 12.02 24.33 48.65
N LEU A 169 11.24 25.38 48.88
CA LEU A 169 9.82 25.55 48.54
C LEU A 169 9.51 25.80 47.05
N GLN A 170 10.38 25.39 46.13
CA GLN A 170 10.09 25.49 44.69
C GLN A 170 10.53 24.23 43.93
N PRO A 171 9.72 23.73 42.99
CA PRO A 171 10.21 22.81 41.97
C PRO A 171 11.40 23.49 41.27
N GLY A 172 12.60 22.96 41.43
CA GLY A 172 13.77 23.54 40.77
C GLY A 172 13.55 23.54 39.25
N ALA A 173 14.00 24.58 38.55
CA ALA A 173 13.83 24.76 37.09
C ALA A 173 14.14 23.51 36.24
N LYS A 174 15.04 22.64 36.73
CA LYS A 174 15.38 21.35 36.12
C LYS A 174 14.23 20.32 36.15
N ALA A 175 13.43 20.29 37.21
CA ALA A 175 12.27 19.41 37.33
C ALA A 175 11.09 19.87 36.47
N GLU A 176 10.89 21.18 36.35
CA GLU A 176 9.90 21.78 35.44
C GLU A 176 10.29 21.54 33.97
N SER A 177 11.54 21.78 33.60
CA SER A 177 12.06 21.50 32.25
C SER A 177 11.88 20.03 31.84
N LEU A 178 12.14 19.07 32.75
CA LEU A 178 11.92 17.65 32.47
C LEU A 178 10.44 17.25 32.37
N ARG A 179 9.55 18.02 33.02
CA ARG A 179 8.10 17.83 32.93
C ARG A 179 7.59 18.30 31.58
N GLU A 180 8.04 19.47 31.14
CA GLU A 180 7.73 20.06 29.84
C GLU A 180 8.22 19.16 28.70
N GLU A 181 9.45 18.64 28.75
CA GLU A 181 9.95 17.66 27.78
C GLU A 181 9.09 16.39 27.70
N MET A 182 8.60 15.89 28.83
CA MET A 182 7.72 14.71 28.87
C MET A 182 6.36 15.01 28.23
N GLU A 183 5.78 16.17 28.51
CA GLU A 183 4.50 16.60 27.97
C GLU A 183 4.58 16.85 26.46
N GLU A 184 5.64 17.53 25.98
CA GLU A 184 5.89 17.68 24.55
C GLU A 184 6.06 16.35 23.82
N ALA A 185 6.83 15.41 24.39
CA ALA A 185 7.02 14.09 23.78
C ALA A 185 5.71 13.28 23.71
N ALA A 186 4.85 13.41 24.72
CA ALA A 186 3.51 12.82 24.70
C ALA A 186 2.62 13.47 23.64
N ASN A 187 2.65 14.80 23.52
CA ASN A 187 1.84 15.54 22.56
C ASN A 187 2.24 15.21 21.10
N ARG A 188 3.55 15.10 20.82
CA ARG A 188 4.07 14.67 19.51
C ARG A 188 3.63 13.25 19.13
N MET A 189 3.61 12.33 20.10
CA MET A 189 3.16 10.94 19.89
C MET A 189 1.67 10.89 19.57
N GLU A 190 0.85 11.67 20.27
CA GLU A 190 -0.61 11.69 20.09
C GLU A 190 -1.02 12.25 18.71
N ILE A 191 -0.32 13.27 18.21
CA ILE A 191 -0.59 13.85 16.87
C ILE A 191 -0.34 12.84 15.73
N CYS A 192 0.57 11.88 15.92
CA CYS A 192 0.94 10.87 14.92
C CYS A 192 0.20 9.53 15.07
N ARG A 193 -0.72 9.43 16.03
CA ARG A 193 -1.46 8.21 16.35
C ARG A 193 -2.70 8.05 15.50
#